data_AF-A0A3M6H9V0-F1
#
_entry.id   AF-A0A3M6H9V0-F1
#
_cell.length_a   1.000
_cell.length_b   1.000
_cell.length_c   1.000
_cell.angle_alpha   90.00
_cell.angle_beta   90.00
_cell.angle_gamma   90.00
#
_symmetry.space_group_name_H-M   'P 1'
#
loop_
_entity.id
_entity.type
_entity.pdbx_description
1 polymer ?
#
loop_
_entity_poly.entity_id
_entity_poly.type
_entity_poly.pdbx_seq_one_letter_code
_entity_poly.pdbx_strand_id
1 'polypeptide(L)'
;MLSRQLRIDAFGKRVRVTEICPGRVATDIFAHVHGDSEEVRKRFIEGYELPVAKDIADAIAYVIAAPIAVNIGHMEITPTLQVPGGLSTARPQDYEG
;
A
#
# COMPACT_ATOMS: atom_id res chain seq x y z
N MET A 1 3.30 -12.81 5.64
CA MET A 1 2.28 -11.76 5.83
C MET A 1 1.46 -12.07 7.07
N LEU A 2 1.55 -11.23 8.11
CA LEU A 2 0.86 -11.40 9.40
C LEU A 2 -0.66 -11.58 9.22
N SER A 3 -1.27 -10.76 8.36
CA SER A 3 -2.70 -10.77 8.05
C SER A 3 -3.21 -12.13 7.57
N ARG A 4 -2.37 -12.89 6.84
CA ARG A 4 -2.71 -14.26 6.41
C ARG A 4 -2.74 -15.24 7.58
N GLN A 5 -1.82 -15.14 8.52
CA GLN A 5 -1.80 -16.00 9.70
C GLN A 5 -2.96 -15.69 10.64
N LEU A 6 -3.28 -14.41 10.82
CA LEU A 6 -4.44 -13.98 11.61
C LEU A 6 -5.77 -14.57 11.09
N ARG A 7 -5.90 -14.81 9.78
CA ARG A 7 -7.09 -15.52 9.24
C ARG A 7 -7.18 -16.98 9.69
N ILE A 8 -6.03 -17.66 9.82
CA ILE A 8 -5.97 -19.03 10.34
C ILE A 8 -6.37 -19.00 11.82
N ASP A 9 -5.83 -18.06 12.59
CA ASP A 9 -6.13 -17.92 14.02
C ASP A 9 -7.61 -17.51 14.27
N ALA A 10 -8.24 -16.86 13.28
CA ALA A 10 -9.65 -16.49 13.26
C ALA A 10 -10.60 -17.62 12.83
N PHE A 11 -10.09 -18.82 12.54
CA PHE A 11 -10.90 -19.96 12.09
C PHE A 11 -12.10 -20.24 13.01
N GLY A 12 -13.29 -20.33 12.42
CA GLY A 12 -14.55 -20.57 13.14
C GLY A 12 -15.14 -19.36 13.88
N LYS A 13 -14.46 -18.21 13.93
CA LYS A 13 -14.86 -17.05 14.75
C LYS A 13 -15.72 -16.01 14.01
N ARG A 14 -15.96 -16.20 12.70
CA ARG A 14 -16.65 -15.23 11.83
C ARG A 14 -16.01 -13.83 11.88
N VAL A 15 -14.69 -13.79 12.01
CA VAL A 15 -13.88 -12.57 11.93
C VAL A 15 -13.24 -12.49 10.55
N ARG A 16 -13.39 -11.33 9.89
CA ARG A 16 -12.73 -11.04 8.62
C ARG A 16 -11.42 -10.31 8.88
N VAL A 17 -10.40 -10.62 8.09
CA VAL A 17 -9.09 -9.95 8.12
C VAL A 17 -8.70 -9.58 6.70
N THR A 18 -8.54 -8.27 6.49
CA THR A 18 -8.11 -7.67 5.23
C THR A 18 -6.83 -6.88 5.44
N GLU A 19 -5.88 -7.07 4.53
CA GLU A 19 -4.67 -6.26 4.44
C GLU A 19 -4.84 -5.23 3.34
N ILE A 20 -4.70 -3.94 3.69
CA ILE A 20 -4.79 -2.81 2.76
C ILE A 20 -3.37 -2.34 2.47
N CYS A 21 -2.96 -2.40 1.20
CA CYS A 21 -1.59 -2.14 0.75
C CYS A 21 -1.59 -0.98 -0.25
N PRO A 22 -1.67 0.28 0.22
CA PRO A 22 -1.54 1.43 -0.65
C PRO A 22 -0.08 1.66 -1.07
N GLY A 23 0.11 2.14 -2.31
CA GLY A 23 1.36 2.69 -2.83
C GLY A 23 1.55 4.15 -2.38
N ARG A 24 2.02 5.01 -3.30
CA ARG A 24 2.06 6.45 -3.01
C ARG A 24 0.66 7.02 -2.96
N VAL A 25 0.35 7.75 -1.89
CA VAL A 25 -0.91 8.46 -1.70
C VAL A 25 -0.56 9.88 -1.26
N ALA A 26 -1.18 10.88 -1.88
CA ALA A 26 -1.00 12.28 -1.55
C ALA A 26 -1.60 12.57 -0.16
N THR A 27 -0.78 12.39 0.88
CA THR A 27 -1.09 12.62 2.28
C THR A 27 0.14 13.23 2.97
N ASP A 28 -0.04 13.66 4.22
CA ASP A 28 1.05 14.24 5.00
C ASP A 28 2.08 13.21 5.50
N ILE A 29 1.94 11.93 5.15
CA ILE A 29 2.87 10.87 5.57
C ILE A 29 4.31 11.17 5.17
N PHE A 30 4.53 11.77 3.99
CA PHE A 30 5.86 12.12 3.53
C PHE A 30 6.47 13.23 4.37
N ALA A 31 5.68 14.21 4.82
CA ALA A 31 6.12 15.24 5.74
C ALA A 31 6.45 14.65 7.13
N HIS A 32 5.65 13.70 7.62
CA HIS A 32 5.92 13.03 8.89
C HIS A 32 7.17 12.15 8.87
N VAL A 33 7.49 11.52 7.74
CA VAL A 33 8.63 10.58 7.62
C VAL A 33 9.92 11.29 7.19
N HIS A 34 9.82 12.31 6.33
CA HIS A 34 10.99 12.97 5.72
C HIS A 34 11.17 14.44 6.13
N GLY A 35 10.28 14.97 6.97
CA GLY A 35 10.25 16.37 7.37
C GLY A 35 9.32 17.21 6.50
N ASP A 36 8.72 18.23 7.09
CA ASP A 36 7.79 19.13 6.41
C ASP A 36 8.54 20.27 5.72
N SER A 37 8.90 20.04 4.46
CA SER A 37 9.57 21.05 3.62
C SER A 37 8.99 21.03 2.20
N GLU A 38 9.09 22.17 1.53
CA GLU A 38 8.67 22.31 0.13
C GLU A 38 9.36 21.27 -0.78
N GLU A 39 10.65 20.99 -0.53
CA GLU A 39 11.42 19.99 -1.28
C GLU A 39 10.88 18.57 -1.12
N VAL A 40 10.40 18.20 0.07
CA VAL A 40 9.75 16.90 0.30
C VAL A 40 8.44 16.82 -0.48
N ARG A 41 7.63 17.89 -0.47
CA ARG A 41 6.37 17.94 -1.22
C ARG A 41 6.62 17.82 -2.73
N LYS A 42 7.59 18.57 -3.26
CA LYS A 42 8.03 18.49 -4.66
C LYS A 42 8.47 17.09 -5.05
N ARG A 43 9.28 16.45 -4.20
CA ARG A 43 9.86 15.14 -4.49
C ARG A 43 8.83 14.01 -4.52
N PHE A 44 7.84 14.04 -3.62
CA PHE A 44 6.95 12.89 -3.42
C PHE A 44 5.53 13.08 -3.94
N ILE A 45 5.07 14.32 -4.12
CA ILE A 45 3.67 14.63 -4.43
C ILE A 45 3.54 15.47 -5.70
N GLU A 46 4.24 16.60 -5.80
CA GLU A 46 4.03 17.53 -6.92
C GLU A 46 4.41 16.91 -8.27
N GLY A 47 3.59 17.15 -9.29
CA GLY A 47 3.82 16.62 -10.64
C GLY A 47 3.45 15.14 -10.82
N TYR A 48 2.98 14.45 -9.78
CA TYR A 48 2.50 13.07 -9.87
C TYR A 48 0.97 12.99 -9.80
N GLU A 49 0.40 12.07 -10.58
CA GLU A 49 -1.02 11.69 -10.47
C GLU A 49 -1.14 10.60 -9.40
N LEU A 50 -1.39 11.02 -8.16
CA LEU A 50 -1.48 10.13 -7.00
C LEU A 50 -2.93 10.02 -6.50
N PRO A 51 -3.36 8.85 -5.99
CA PRO A 51 -4.53 8.74 -5.14
C PRO A 51 -4.44 9.69 -3.94
N VAL A 52 -5.59 10.15 -3.47
CA VAL A 52 -5.73 10.94 -2.25
C VAL A 52 -6.24 10.07 -1.10
N ALA A 53 -6.22 10.60 0.13
CA ALA A 53 -6.71 9.88 1.32
C ALA A 53 -8.14 9.32 1.15
N LYS A 54 -9.00 10.07 0.46
CA LYS A 54 -10.38 9.66 0.19
C LYS A 54 -10.46 8.36 -0.63
N ASP A 55 -9.59 8.17 -1.61
CA ASP A 55 -9.63 6.98 -2.47
C ASP A 55 -9.32 5.71 -1.65
N ILE A 56 -8.40 5.81 -0.68
CA ILE A 56 -8.09 4.71 0.24
C ILE A 56 -9.24 4.47 1.22
N ALA A 57 -9.89 5.54 1.71
CA ALA A 57 -11.05 5.42 2.57
C ALA A 57 -12.23 4.73 1.87
N ASP A 58 -12.48 5.07 0.60
CA ASP A 58 -13.52 4.44 -0.21
C ASP A 58 -13.21 2.95 -0.48
N ALA A 59 -11.94 2.60 -0.71
CA ALA A 59 -11.51 1.22 -0.84
C ALA A 59 -11.73 0.40 0.45
N ILE A 60 -11.43 1.00 1.62
CA ILE A 60 -11.73 0.40 2.92
C ILE A 60 -13.25 0.25 3.10
N ALA A 61 -14.03 1.26 2.75
CA ALA A 61 -15.50 1.20 2.82
C ALA A 61 -16.06 0.06 1.96
N TYR A 62 -15.53 -0.14 0.75
CA TYR A 62 -15.88 -1.27 -0.11
C TYR A 62 -15.57 -2.62 0.57
N VAL A 63 -14.40 -2.76 1.20
CA VAL A 63 -14.03 -3.98 1.94
C VAL A 63 -14.99 -4.26 3.09
N ILE A 64 -15.33 -3.22 3.85
CA ILE A 64 -16.24 -3.32 4.99
C ILE A 64 -17.65 -3.70 4.50
N ALA A 65 -18.11 -3.10 3.41
CA ALA A 65 -19.45 -3.31 2.85
C ALA A 65 -19.65 -4.69 2.20
N ALA A 66 -18.59 -5.42 1.88
CA ALA A 66 -18.70 -6.76 1.34
C ALA A 66 -19.53 -7.67 2.27
N PRO A 67 -20.37 -8.59 1.72
CA PRO A 67 -21.21 -9.47 2.52
C PRO A 67 -20.41 -10.22 3.61
N ILE A 68 -21.04 -10.56 4.73
CA ILE A 68 -20.33 -11.22 5.86
C ILE A 68 -19.65 -12.55 5.47
N ALA A 69 -20.12 -13.19 4.40
CA ALA A 69 -19.53 -14.41 3.84
C ALA A 69 -18.26 -14.15 3.00
N VAL A 70 -17.95 -12.89 2.69
CA VAL A 70 -16.85 -12.47 1.82
C VAL A 70 -15.73 -11.83 2.64
N ASN A 71 -14.56 -12.46 2.59
CA ASN A 71 -13.33 -11.90 3.15
C ASN A 71 -12.39 -11.48 2.01
N ILE A 72 -12.19 -10.18 1.81
CA ILE A 72 -11.13 -9.69 0.93
C ILE A 72 -9.80 -9.84 1.67
N GLY A 73 -8.94 -10.75 1.20
CA GLY A 73 -7.73 -11.12 1.95
C GLY A 73 -6.59 -10.11 1.87
N HIS A 74 -6.47 -9.42 0.73
CA HIS A 74 -5.40 -8.48 0.40
C HIS A 74 -5.91 -7.53 -0.68
N MET A 75 -5.61 -6.24 -0.56
CA MET A 75 -6.00 -5.22 -1.52
C MET A 75 -4.81 -4.29 -1.76
N GLU A 76 -4.15 -4.46 -2.90
CA GLU A 76 -3.11 -3.56 -3.38
C GLU A 76 -3.74 -2.40 -4.15
N ILE A 77 -3.31 -1.18 -3.82
CA ILE A 77 -3.86 0.05 -4.40
C ILE A 77 -2.70 0.95 -4.75
N THR A 78 -2.43 1.16 -6.03
CA THR A 78 -1.33 2.02 -6.49
C THR A 78 -1.84 3.10 -7.44
N PRO A 79 -1.16 4.26 -7.53
CA PRO A 79 -1.31 5.14 -8.67
C PRO A 79 -1.18 4.36 -9.99
N THR A 80 -1.96 4.70 -11.00
CA THR A 80 -1.91 4.02 -12.30
C THR A 80 -0.53 4.12 -12.96
N LEU A 81 0.17 5.23 -12.74
CA LEU A 81 1.53 5.47 -13.24
C LEU A 81 2.63 4.95 -12.29
N GLN A 82 2.26 4.36 -11.15
CA GLN A 82 3.20 3.66 -10.30
C GLN A 82 3.34 2.21 -10.78
N VAL A 83 4.57 1.79 -11.04
CA VAL A 83 4.92 0.39 -11.28
C VAL A 83 5.52 -0.24 -10.03
N PRO A 84 5.45 -1.57 -9.87
CA PRO A 84 6.23 -2.27 -8.85
C PRO A 84 7.70 -1.85 -8.95
N GLY A 85 8.30 -1.53 -7.80
CA GLY A 85 9.70 -1.17 -7.73
C GLY A 85 10.56 -2.31 -8.28
N GLY A 86 11.45 -1.98 -9.21
CA GLY A 86 12.38 -2.95 -9.79
C GLY A 86 13.38 -3.45 -8.76
N LEU A 87 13.74 -4.73 -8.89
CA LEU A 87 14.83 -5.37 -8.14
C LEU A 87 16.14 -5.09 -8.87
N SER A 88 16.68 -3.88 -8.74
CA SER A 88 18.10 -3.67 -9.06
C SER A 88 18.91 -4.64 -8.22
N THR A 89 19.51 -5.61 -8.89
CA THR A 89 20.28 -6.70 -8.27
C THR A 89 21.58 -6.81 -9.04
N ALA A 90 22.70 -6.59 -8.36
CA ALA A 90 24.02 -6.64 -8.97
C ALA A 90 24.42 -8.08 -9.32
N ARG A 91 25.16 -8.27 -10.42
CA ARG A 91 25.78 -9.57 -10.70
C ARG A 91 26.97 -9.76 -9.75
N PRO A 92 27.28 -10.99 -9.32
CA PRO A 92 28.54 -11.28 -8.66
C PRO A 92 29.79 -10.96 -9.50
N GLN A 93 29.63 -10.54 -10.77
CA GLN A 93 30.65 -10.16 -11.75
C GLN A 93 30.51 -8.71 -12.27
N ASP A 94 29.54 -7.95 -11.75
CA ASP A 94 29.62 -6.48 -11.78
C ASP A 94 30.60 -6.01 -10.66
N TYR A 95 31.67 -6.82 -10.59
CA TYR A 95 32.63 -7.26 -9.59
C TYR A 95 33.65 -8.00 -10.49
N GLU A 96 34.90 -7.57 -10.58
CA GLU A 96 35.78 -7.89 -11.71
C GLU A 96 36.12 -9.40 -11.86
N GLY A 97 35.64 -10.02 -12.95
CA GLY A 97 36.20 -11.23 -13.60
C GLY A 97 36.48 -12.46 -12.74
#